data_AF-A0A6A4HP59-F1
#
_entry.id   AF-A0A6A4HP59-F1
#
_cell.length_a   1.000
_cell.length_b   1.000
_cell.length_c   1.000
_cell.angle_alpha   90.00
_cell.angle_beta   90.00
_cell.angle_gamma   90.00
#
_symmetry.space_group_name_H-M   'P 1'
#
loop_
_entity.id
_entity.type
_entity.pdbx_description
1 polymer ?
#
loop_
_entity_poly.entity_id
_entity_poly.type
_entity_poly.pdbx_seq_one_letter_code
_entity_poly.pdbx_strand_id
1 'polypeptide(L)'
;MSDWKAIAAAKKSKQQALIPKEWILDRAPPPSEIDVLNIPETCGLLEATELEITNSDVDILLEKLAKGQWTSVSVTTAFYKRAIIAHQLTNCLTEIFIEKALARAAELDDHLNRTGTVVGPLHGLPVSLKDQINIKGLEACIGYVSWIGQPAEQNAVITDILESVGAVPFVKTNVPQTLMWPETFNHVFGRTLNPHNCSLTPGGSSGGEGALIAMRGSPLGIGSDVGGSIRIPAAFCGIYALKPSYSRVPYSGCVNTLEGQDSILSSLGPLSNSISGIKTFMKAVAGARPWLKDPLVVRKPWNDDEYNLVEHGLGRKLCFAIMWDDGLIVPHPPIIRGLQIVKKALLDAGHEVIDWNPLKHMEICLCVRDIWDAGAEEDYKVVTTPSGEPVIASMTLEDEIIETEVRHASGGISAYQLWQVQKKKTALREEYLRHWEDSRKLTSTGRAVDAIISPVANYAAIGHGKNKTANYTMVFNLLDYSALVIPVSKVDPEIDVVKAPHEFYNEMDKANYELYNPANFVNAPVCIQVVGRTLEEEAVIAMGEIVDAALKVSS
;
A
#
# COMPACT_ATOMS: atom_id res chain seq x y z
N MET A 1 11.85 -27.75 21.42
CA MET A 1 11.50 -26.73 20.43
C MET A 1 10.58 -27.39 19.42
N SER A 2 9.47 -26.73 19.07
CA SER A 2 8.61 -27.22 17.99
C SER A 2 9.37 -27.15 16.66
N ASP A 3 9.04 -28.04 15.73
CA ASP A 3 9.56 -27.94 14.37
C ASP A 3 8.79 -26.84 13.64
N TRP A 4 9.30 -25.61 13.70
CA TRP A 4 8.67 -24.45 13.07
C TRP A 4 8.43 -24.66 11.56
N LYS A 5 9.30 -25.43 10.88
CA LYS A 5 9.14 -25.74 9.45
C LYS A 5 7.92 -26.62 9.22
N ALA A 6 7.71 -27.62 10.06
CA ALA A 6 6.52 -28.47 9.99
C ALA A 6 5.22 -27.67 10.26
N ILE A 7 5.22 -26.75 11.22
CA ILE A 7 4.06 -25.88 11.52
C ILE A 7 3.76 -24.96 10.32
N ALA A 8 4.77 -24.28 9.80
CA ALA A 8 4.65 -23.42 8.62
C ALA A 8 4.13 -24.20 7.40
N ALA A 9 4.73 -25.36 7.10
CA ALA A 9 4.31 -26.22 6.00
C ALA A 9 2.86 -26.72 6.16
N ALA A 10 2.44 -27.04 7.39
CA ALA A 10 1.05 -27.42 7.67
C ALA A 10 0.07 -26.26 7.42
N LYS A 11 0.41 -25.03 7.82
CA LYS A 11 -0.40 -23.83 7.53
C LYS A 11 -0.48 -23.56 6.02
N LYS A 12 0.65 -23.62 5.30
CA LYS A 12 0.70 -23.48 3.85
C LYS A 12 -0.16 -24.54 3.14
N SER A 13 -0.10 -25.79 3.60
CA SER A 13 -0.91 -26.88 3.05
C SER A 13 -2.41 -26.66 3.27
N LYS A 14 -2.80 -26.15 4.46
CA LYS A 14 -4.20 -25.76 4.74
C LYS A 14 -4.67 -24.65 3.81
N GLN A 15 -3.84 -23.62 3.58
CA GLN A 15 -4.14 -22.56 2.62
C GLN A 15 -4.40 -23.15 1.21
N GLN A 16 -3.50 -24.00 0.72
CA GLN A 16 -3.63 -24.58 -0.61
C GLN A 16 -4.90 -25.44 -0.76
N ALA A 17 -5.31 -26.13 0.31
CA ALA A 17 -6.51 -26.95 0.33
C ALA A 17 -7.83 -26.13 0.26
N LEU A 18 -7.78 -24.81 0.49
CA LEU A 18 -8.93 -23.92 0.38
C LEU A 18 -9.23 -23.50 -1.06
N ILE A 19 -8.35 -23.82 -2.02
CA ILE A 19 -8.53 -23.50 -3.44
C ILE A 19 -9.52 -24.48 -4.08
N PRO A 20 -10.67 -24.02 -4.62
CA PRO A 20 -11.59 -24.88 -5.35
C PRO A 20 -10.95 -25.47 -6.60
N LYS A 21 -11.21 -26.74 -6.89
CA LYS A 21 -10.56 -27.48 -7.98
C LYS A 21 -10.89 -26.89 -9.35
N GLU A 22 -12.10 -26.37 -9.50
CA GLU A 22 -12.63 -25.73 -10.68
C GLU A 22 -12.00 -24.36 -10.98
N TRP A 23 -11.25 -23.77 -10.05
CA TRP A 23 -10.56 -22.48 -10.22
C TRP A 23 -9.04 -22.63 -10.31
N ILE A 24 -8.55 -23.87 -10.39
CA ILE A 24 -7.14 -24.17 -10.60
C ILE A 24 -6.80 -23.95 -12.08
N LEU A 25 -5.67 -23.28 -12.34
CA LEU A 25 -5.15 -23.11 -13.70
C LEU A 25 -4.75 -24.48 -14.28
N ASP A 26 -5.22 -24.79 -15.49
CA ASP A 26 -4.87 -26.04 -16.18
C ASP A 26 -3.36 -26.18 -16.41
N ARG A 27 -2.67 -25.05 -16.60
CA ARG A 27 -1.23 -24.99 -16.84
C ARG A 27 -0.63 -23.77 -16.16
N ALA A 28 0.46 -23.98 -15.44
CA ALA A 28 1.30 -22.88 -14.98
C ALA A 28 1.95 -22.18 -16.18
N PRO A 29 2.17 -20.86 -16.12
CA PRO A 29 2.95 -20.15 -17.13
C PRO A 29 4.37 -20.74 -17.21
N PRO A 30 4.97 -20.77 -18.41
CA PRO A 30 6.37 -21.17 -18.51
C PRO A 30 7.26 -20.17 -17.75
N PRO A 31 8.41 -20.57 -17.20
CA PRO A 31 9.31 -19.66 -16.47
C PRO A 31 9.80 -18.44 -17.28
N SER A 32 9.70 -18.48 -18.61
CA SER A 32 10.01 -17.35 -19.51
C SER A 32 8.92 -16.28 -19.53
N GLU A 33 7.69 -16.61 -19.12
CA GLU A 33 6.57 -15.67 -19.03
C GLU A 33 6.70 -14.90 -17.71
N ILE A 34 7.23 -13.68 -17.80
CA ILE A 34 7.44 -12.82 -16.62
C ILE A 34 6.22 -11.94 -16.33
N ASP A 35 5.45 -11.54 -17.34
CA ASP A 35 4.23 -10.75 -17.17
C ASP A 35 3.03 -11.68 -17.14
N VAL A 36 2.27 -11.64 -16.05
CA VAL A 36 1.14 -12.56 -15.83
C VAL A 36 -0.20 -11.82 -15.75
N LEU A 37 -0.22 -10.52 -16.06
CA LEU A 37 -1.42 -9.69 -15.91
C LEU A 37 -2.58 -10.08 -16.82
N ASN A 38 -2.29 -10.65 -18.00
CA ASN A 38 -3.31 -11.03 -18.98
C ASN A 38 -3.91 -12.43 -18.74
N ILE A 39 -3.34 -13.20 -17.81
CA ILE A 39 -3.73 -14.59 -17.61
C ILE A 39 -5.18 -14.73 -17.14
N PRO A 40 -5.71 -13.90 -16.22
CA PRO A 40 -7.12 -13.95 -15.87
C PRO A 40 -8.06 -13.83 -17.09
N GLU A 41 -7.70 -13.06 -18.11
CA GLU A 41 -8.47 -12.89 -19.34
C GLU A 41 -8.32 -14.08 -20.30
N THR A 42 -7.16 -14.76 -20.30
CA THR A 42 -6.84 -15.77 -21.32
C THR A 42 -6.92 -17.22 -20.83
N CYS A 43 -7.00 -17.46 -19.52
CA CYS A 43 -6.95 -18.82 -18.96
C CYS A 43 -8.24 -19.63 -19.11
N GLY A 44 -9.36 -18.98 -19.47
CA GLY A 44 -10.66 -19.63 -19.69
C GLY A 44 -11.46 -19.97 -18.43
N LEU A 45 -11.03 -19.53 -17.24
CA LEU A 45 -11.73 -19.78 -15.97
C LEU A 45 -12.81 -18.74 -15.63
N LEU A 46 -12.76 -17.55 -16.23
CA LEU A 46 -13.77 -16.51 -16.05
C LEU A 46 -14.72 -16.44 -17.25
N GLU A 47 -16.00 -16.33 -16.96
CA GLU A 47 -17.03 -16.02 -17.95
C GLU A 47 -16.95 -14.54 -18.38
N ALA A 48 -17.56 -14.20 -19.52
CA ALA A 48 -17.55 -12.84 -20.05
C ALA A 48 -18.12 -11.80 -19.05
N THR A 49 -19.17 -12.17 -18.32
CA THR A 49 -19.78 -11.34 -17.26
C THR A 49 -18.86 -11.18 -16.06
N GLU A 50 -18.11 -12.22 -15.69
CA GLU A 50 -17.16 -12.17 -14.57
C GLU A 50 -15.94 -11.29 -14.92
N LEU A 51 -15.50 -11.33 -16.19
CA LEU A 51 -14.50 -10.41 -16.72
C LEU A 51 -15.02 -8.96 -16.73
N GLU A 52 -16.27 -8.73 -17.14
CA GLU A 52 -16.90 -7.40 -17.10
C GLU A 52 -16.95 -6.84 -15.67
N ILE A 53 -17.40 -7.66 -14.71
CA ILE A 53 -17.45 -7.30 -13.29
C ILE A 53 -16.05 -6.94 -12.79
N THR A 54 -15.07 -7.84 -12.95
CA THR A 54 -13.74 -7.65 -12.36
C THR A 54 -12.89 -6.60 -13.06
N ASN A 55 -13.26 -6.17 -14.27
CA ASN A 55 -12.64 -5.05 -14.97
C ASN A 55 -13.30 -3.69 -14.69
N SER A 56 -14.43 -3.67 -13.98
CA SER A 56 -15.14 -2.43 -13.63
C SER A 56 -14.48 -1.70 -12.46
N ASP A 57 -14.49 -0.36 -12.50
CA ASP A 57 -14.06 0.49 -11.40
C ASP A 57 -15.07 0.46 -10.24
N VAL A 58 -14.63 0.87 -9.05
CA VAL A 58 -15.41 0.74 -7.80
C VAL A 58 -16.76 1.45 -7.85
N ASP A 59 -16.84 2.63 -8.44
CA ASP A 59 -18.07 3.40 -8.60
C ASP A 59 -19.08 2.71 -9.52
N ILE A 60 -18.62 2.09 -10.61
CA ILE A 60 -19.47 1.29 -11.51
C ILE A 60 -20.00 0.06 -10.76
N LEU A 61 -19.13 -0.66 -10.06
CA LEU A 61 -19.52 -1.83 -9.26
C LEU A 61 -20.62 -1.48 -8.25
N LEU A 62 -20.41 -0.40 -7.49
CA LEU A 62 -21.37 0.06 -6.49
C LEU A 62 -22.69 0.53 -7.10
N GLU A 63 -22.66 1.19 -8.25
CA GLU A 63 -23.88 1.57 -8.98
C GLU A 63 -24.68 0.33 -9.40
N LYS A 64 -24.01 -0.68 -9.97
CA LYS A 64 -24.63 -1.92 -10.45
C LYS A 64 -25.19 -2.75 -9.31
N LEU A 65 -24.46 -2.86 -8.19
CA LEU A 65 -24.89 -3.53 -6.96
C LEU A 65 -26.10 -2.82 -6.35
N ALA A 66 -26.06 -1.49 -6.21
CA ALA A 66 -27.16 -0.72 -5.62
C ALA A 66 -28.47 -0.80 -6.43
N LYS A 67 -28.38 -0.99 -7.75
CA LYS A 67 -29.52 -1.18 -8.64
C LYS A 67 -29.99 -2.63 -8.75
N GLY A 68 -29.31 -3.58 -8.10
CA GLY A 68 -29.56 -5.02 -8.23
C GLY A 68 -29.33 -5.57 -9.65
N GLN A 69 -28.55 -4.86 -10.48
CA GLN A 69 -28.20 -5.32 -11.84
C GLN A 69 -27.18 -6.46 -11.78
N TRP A 70 -26.28 -6.40 -10.80
CA TRP A 70 -25.45 -7.51 -10.37
C TRP A 70 -25.75 -7.80 -8.90
N THR A 71 -25.74 -9.07 -8.54
CA THR A 71 -25.89 -9.49 -7.14
C THR A 71 -24.53 -9.50 -6.46
N SER A 72 -24.49 -9.20 -5.17
CA SER A 72 -23.31 -9.30 -4.32
C SER A 72 -22.67 -10.68 -4.42
N VAL A 73 -23.47 -11.76 -4.47
CA VAL A 73 -22.96 -13.13 -4.65
C VAL A 73 -22.23 -13.28 -6.00
N SER A 74 -22.81 -12.79 -7.10
CA SER A 74 -22.20 -12.86 -8.42
C SER A 74 -20.89 -12.06 -8.49
N VAL A 75 -20.88 -10.86 -7.91
CA VAL A 75 -19.69 -10.00 -7.87
C VAL A 75 -18.60 -10.63 -7.00
N THR A 76 -18.93 -11.10 -5.81
CA THR A 76 -17.98 -11.75 -4.91
C THR A 76 -17.40 -13.03 -5.51
N THR A 77 -18.23 -13.83 -6.21
CA THR A 77 -17.77 -15.03 -6.91
C THR A 77 -16.79 -14.71 -8.03
N ALA A 78 -17.10 -13.71 -8.87
CA ALA A 78 -16.21 -13.27 -9.95
C ALA A 78 -14.85 -12.81 -9.42
N PHE A 79 -14.83 -12.02 -8.34
CA PHE A 79 -13.60 -11.60 -7.69
C PHE A 79 -12.85 -12.75 -7.03
N TYR A 80 -13.53 -13.74 -6.42
CA TYR A 80 -12.85 -14.93 -5.91
C TYR A 80 -12.14 -15.72 -7.00
N LYS A 81 -12.80 -15.99 -8.13
CA LYS A 81 -12.17 -16.68 -9.27
C LYS A 81 -10.88 -15.97 -9.69
N ARG A 82 -10.95 -14.65 -9.90
CA ARG A 82 -9.78 -13.86 -10.28
C ARG A 82 -8.71 -13.78 -9.18
N ALA A 83 -9.10 -13.67 -7.91
CA ALA A 83 -8.18 -13.67 -6.78
C ALA A 83 -7.43 -15.01 -6.65
N ILE A 84 -8.09 -16.13 -6.89
CA ILE A 84 -7.49 -17.46 -6.86
C ILE A 84 -6.54 -17.68 -8.04
N ILE A 85 -6.85 -17.15 -9.21
CA ILE A 85 -5.90 -17.11 -10.34
C ILE A 85 -4.68 -16.26 -9.96
N ALA A 86 -4.89 -15.05 -9.45
CA ALA A 86 -3.80 -14.18 -8.99
C ALA A 86 -2.93 -14.86 -7.91
N HIS A 87 -3.55 -15.60 -6.99
CA HIS A 87 -2.83 -16.33 -5.94
C HIS A 87 -1.93 -17.43 -6.50
N GLN A 88 -2.41 -18.21 -7.48
CA GLN A 88 -1.60 -19.25 -8.13
C GLN A 88 -0.40 -18.67 -8.88
N LEU A 89 -0.51 -17.44 -9.38
CA LEU A 89 0.53 -16.76 -10.16
C LEU A 89 1.52 -15.97 -9.30
N THR A 90 1.06 -15.40 -8.19
CA THR A 90 1.84 -14.41 -7.41
C THR A 90 1.98 -14.77 -5.94
N ASN A 91 1.27 -15.78 -5.43
CA ASN A 91 1.25 -16.15 -4.02
C ASN A 91 0.86 -14.98 -3.09
N CYS A 92 -0.21 -14.26 -3.43
CA CYS A 92 -0.63 -13.02 -2.76
C CYS A 92 -1.57 -13.19 -1.55
N LEU A 93 -2.15 -14.37 -1.29
CA LEU A 93 -3.16 -14.59 -0.24
C LEU A 93 -2.57 -15.31 0.99
N THR A 94 -3.18 -15.10 2.15
CA THR A 94 -2.93 -15.82 3.43
C THR A 94 -4.14 -16.65 3.83
N GLU A 95 -5.28 -16.01 4.04
CA GLU A 95 -6.56 -16.64 4.37
C GLU A 95 -7.55 -16.54 3.20
N ILE A 96 -8.18 -17.67 2.86
CA ILE A 96 -9.20 -17.81 1.82
C ILE A 96 -10.47 -18.36 2.48
N PHE A 97 -11.55 -17.58 2.57
CA PHE A 97 -12.74 -17.93 3.37
C PHE A 97 -14.05 -17.76 2.58
N ILE A 98 -14.14 -18.52 1.48
CA ILE A 98 -15.21 -18.44 0.46
C ILE A 98 -16.61 -18.53 1.07
N GLU A 99 -16.87 -19.55 1.89
CA GLU A 99 -18.21 -19.77 2.47
C GLU A 99 -18.69 -18.59 3.29
N LYS A 100 -17.81 -18.03 4.15
CA LYS A 100 -18.14 -16.89 5.02
C LYS A 100 -18.45 -15.64 4.19
N ALA A 101 -17.67 -15.36 3.15
CA ALA A 101 -17.86 -14.19 2.31
C ALA A 101 -19.11 -14.31 1.41
N LEU A 102 -19.35 -15.48 0.82
CA LEU A 102 -20.54 -15.71 0.01
C LEU A 102 -21.83 -15.70 0.84
N ALA A 103 -21.78 -16.18 2.09
CA ALA A 103 -22.90 -16.03 3.02
C ALA A 103 -23.21 -14.55 3.28
N ARG A 104 -22.18 -13.73 3.55
CA ARG A 104 -22.34 -12.28 3.71
C ARG A 104 -22.91 -11.61 2.45
N ALA A 105 -22.42 -12.00 1.28
CA ALA A 105 -22.93 -11.49 0.01
C ALA A 105 -24.42 -11.83 -0.18
N ALA A 106 -24.83 -13.06 0.12
CA ALA A 106 -26.23 -13.48 0.04
C ALA A 106 -27.14 -12.69 1.00
N GLU A 107 -26.69 -12.41 2.23
CA GLU A 107 -27.42 -11.56 3.17
C GLU A 107 -27.68 -10.14 2.63
N LEU A 108 -26.71 -9.58 1.90
CA LEU A 108 -26.81 -8.26 1.30
C LEU A 108 -27.81 -8.26 0.14
N ASP A 109 -27.78 -9.29 -0.69
CA ASP A 109 -28.75 -9.47 -1.77
C ASP A 109 -30.18 -9.64 -1.24
N ASP A 110 -30.36 -10.47 -0.20
CA ASP A 110 -31.65 -10.64 0.48
C ASP A 110 -32.15 -9.34 1.12
N HIS A 111 -31.25 -8.55 1.71
CA HIS A 111 -31.59 -7.24 2.24
C HIS A 111 -32.12 -6.34 1.12
N LEU A 112 -31.37 -6.16 0.03
CA LEU A 112 -31.76 -5.30 -1.07
C LEU A 112 -33.09 -5.74 -1.69
N ASN A 113 -33.28 -7.04 -1.90
CA ASN A 113 -34.53 -7.61 -2.44
C ASN A 113 -35.74 -7.33 -1.55
N ARG A 114 -35.56 -7.37 -0.22
CA ARG A 114 -36.66 -7.18 0.75
C ARG A 114 -36.97 -5.71 1.02
N THR A 115 -35.95 -4.84 1.06
CA THR A 115 -36.10 -3.44 1.50
C THR A 115 -36.11 -2.45 0.34
N GLY A 116 -35.56 -2.81 -0.82
CA GLY A 116 -35.34 -1.92 -1.95
C GLY A 116 -34.24 -0.88 -1.71
N THR A 117 -33.46 -1.01 -0.63
CA THR A 117 -32.40 -0.07 -0.27
C THR A 117 -31.10 -0.78 0.07
N VAL A 118 -29.96 -0.18 -0.23
CA VAL A 118 -28.64 -0.69 0.17
C VAL A 118 -28.41 -0.56 1.68
N VAL A 119 -27.59 -1.44 2.24
CA VAL A 119 -27.15 -1.38 3.66
C VAL A 119 -26.29 -0.15 3.93
N GLY A 120 -25.44 0.23 2.98
CA GLY A 120 -24.51 1.34 3.13
C GLY A 120 -23.72 1.62 1.86
N PRO A 121 -22.77 2.56 1.90
CA PRO A 121 -22.04 3.04 0.72
C PRO A 121 -21.15 1.98 0.05
N LEU A 122 -20.84 0.86 0.71
CA LEU A 122 -20.03 -0.23 0.14
C LEU A 122 -20.84 -1.52 -0.08
N HIS A 123 -22.18 -1.41 -0.16
CA HIS A 123 -23.07 -2.56 -0.27
C HIS A 123 -22.66 -3.54 -1.39
N GLY A 124 -22.37 -4.78 -0.99
CA GLY A 124 -22.03 -5.89 -1.87
C GLY A 124 -20.60 -5.90 -2.41
N LEU A 125 -19.78 -4.88 -2.09
CA LEU A 125 -18.43 -4.76 -2.64
C LEU A 125 -17.44 -5.70 -1.92
N PRO A 126 -16.71 -6.57 -2.65
CA PRO A 126 -15.65 -7.38 -2.07
C PRO A 126 -14.46 -6.51 -1.67
N VAL A 127 -13.91 -6.73 -0.46
CA VAL A 127 -12.75 -5.98 0.06
C VAL A 127 -11.68 -6.93 0.58
N SER A 128 -10.45 -6.81 0.09
CA SER A 128 -9.29 -7.55 0.58
C SER A 128 -8.66 -6.88 1.79
N LEU A 129 -8.13 -7.68 2.72
CA LEU A 129 -7.56 -7.19 3.96
C LEU A 129 -6.13 -7.71 4.17
N LYS A 130 -5.17 -6.82 4.45
CA LYS A 130 -3.81 -7.24 4.81
C LYS A 130 -3.82 -8.19 6.01
N ASP A 131 -2.89 -9.15 6.07
CA ASP A 131 -2.82 -10.22 7.09
C ASP A 131 -2.66 -9.78 8.56
N GLN A 132 -2.80 -8.49 8.86
CA GLN A 132 -2.78 -7.91 10.20
C GLN A 132 -4.17 -7.49 10.73
N ILE A 133 -5.16 -7.41 9.84
CA ILE A 133 -6.50 -6.92 10.18
C ILE A 133 -7.33 -8.10 10.67
N ASN A 134 -7.72 -8.08 11.95
CA ASN A 134 -8.45 -9.19 12.52
C ASN A 134 -9.87 -9.30 11.96
N ILE A 135 -10.24 -10.54 11.69
CA ILE A 135 -11.60 -10.97 11.36
C ILE A 135 -11.90 -12.11 12.32
N LYS A 136 -13.00 -11.99 13.07
CA LYS A 136 -13.40 -12.98 14.07
C LYS A 136 -13.44 -14.38 13.48
N GLY A 137 -12.76 -15.31 14.14
CA GLY A 137 -12.65 -16.73 13.77
C GLY A 137 -11.58 -17.04 12.72
N LEU A 138 -10.85 -16.05 12.22
CA LEU A 138 -9.74 -16.24 11.27
C LEU A 138 -8.41 -15.85 11.92
N GLU A 139 -7.31 -16.42 11.43
CA GLU A 139 -5.97 -16.11 11.92
C GLU A 139 -5.41 -14.82 11.33
N ALA A 140 -4.47 -14.20 12.04
CA ALA A 140 -3.65 -13.09 11.59
C ALA A 140 -2.22 -13.30 12.08
N CYS A 141 -1.47 -14.17 11.39
CA CYS A 141 -0.14 -14.55 11.87
C CYS A 141 0.96 -13.59 11.43
N ILE A 142 0.71 -12.71 10.46
CA ILE A 142 1.67 -11.71 9.93
C ILE A 142 3.05 -12.29 9.58
N GLY A 143 3.10 -13.56 9.19
CA GLY A 143 4.32 -14.28 8.87
C GLY A 143 5.10 -14.86 10.07
N TYR A 144 4.59 -14.72 11.31
CA TYR A 144 5.11 -15.42 12.48
C TYR A 144 4.55 -16.84 12.58
N VAL A 145 5.44 -17.82 12.84
CA VAL A 145 5.04 -19.22 13.06
C VAL A 145 4.40 -19.37 14.43
N SER A 146 4.89 -18.65 15.44
CA SER A 146 4.34 -18.68 16.81
C SER A 146 2.87 -18.27 16.91
N TRP A 147 2.36 -17.50 15.93
CA TRP A 147 0.98 -17.01 15.90
C TRP A 147 0.03 -17.91 15.11
N ILE A 148 0.53 -18.99 14.49
CA ILE A 148 -0.32 -19.98 13.81
C ILE A 148 -1.18 -20.72 14.84
N GLY A 149 -2.45 -20.96 14.51
CA GLY A 149 -3.40 -21.60 15.41
C GLY A 149 -4.08 -20.65 16.40
N GLN A 150 -3.92 -19.34 16.24
CA GLN A 150 -4.50 -18.31 17.10
C GLN A 150 -5.54 -17.46 16.34
N PRO A 151 -6.77 -17.97 16.11
CA PRO A 151 -7.80 -17.19 15.45
C PRO A 151 -8.25 -16.01 16.30
N ALA A 152 -8.54 -14.89 15.66
CA ALA A 152 -8.98 -13.67 16.34
C ALA A 152 -10.35 -13.89 17.01
N GLU A 153 -10.46 -13.49 18.28
CA GLU A 153 -11.72 -13.58 19.04
C GLU A 153 -12.74 -12.52 18.63
N GLN A 154 -12.24 -11.40 18.09
CA GLN A 154 -13.02 -10.22 17.72
C GLN A 154 -12.53 -9.66 16.39
N ASN A 155 -13.42 -8.92 15.72
CA ASN A 155 -13.07 -8.14 14.55
C ASN A 155 -12.18 -6.95 14.95
N ALA A 156 -11.32 -6.51 14.02
CA ALA A 156 -10.79 -5.15 14.09
C ALA A 156 -11.92 -4.13 13.86
N VAL A 157 -11.78 -2.93 14.42
CA VAL A 157 -12.79 -1.87 14.26
C VAL A 157 -13.04 -1.53 12.79
N ILE A 158 -11.99 -1.58 11.96
CA ILE A 158 -12.15 -1.38 10.51
C ILE A 158 -12.99 -2.49 9.87
N THR A 159 -12.82 -3.75 10.27
CA THR A 159 -13.64 -4.88 9.80
C THR A 159 -15.11 -4.68 10.16
N ASP A 160 -15.41 -4.30 11.41
CA ASP A 160 -16.78 -3.98 11.83
C ASP A 160 -17.39 -2.81 11.05
N ILE A 161 -16.58 -1.80 10.73
CA ILE A 161 -17.03 -0.66 9.91
C ILE A 161 -17.39 -1.13 8.51
N LEU A 162 -16.49 -1.87 7.84
CA LEU A 162 -16.71 -2.40 6.49
C LEU A 162 -18.00 -3.22 6.41
N GLU A 163 -18.17 -4.17 7.33
CA GLU A 163 -19.39 -4.98 7.40
C GLU A 163 -20.63 -4.10 7.62
N SER A 164 -20.56 -3.11 8.51
CA SER A 164 -21.69 -2.19 8.80
C SER A 164 -22.07 -1.27 7.64
N VAL A 165 -21.13 -0.93 6.75
CA VAL A 165 -21.40 -0.14 5.54
C VAL A 165 -21.69 -1.01 4.31
N GLY A 166 -21.87 -2.33 4.52
CA GLY A 166 -22.33 -3.27 3.50
C GLY A 166 -21.24 -3.95 2.68
N ALA A 167 -19.96 -3.80 3.02
CA ALA A 167 -18.89 -4.48 2.31
C ALA A 167 -18.84 -5.99 2.63
N VAL A 168 -18.12 -6.73 1.77
CA VAL A 168 -17.87 -8.16 1.88
C VAL A 168 -16.35 -8.41 2.02
N PRO A 169 -15.78 -8.44 3.23
CA PRO A 169 -14.43 -8.96 3.43
C PRO A 169 -14.36 -10.39 2.88
N PHE A 170 -13.37 -10.70 2.03
CA PHE A 170 -13.36 -11.99 1.32
C PHE A 170 -12.03 -12.75 1.32
N VAL A 171 -10.89 -12.07 1.43
CA VAL A 171 -9.57 -12.71 1.55
C VAL A 171 -8.67 -11.91 2.48
N LYS A 172 -7.64 -12.57 3.01
CA LYS A 172 -6.48 -11.88 3.60
C LYS A 172 -5.24 -12.02 2.71
N THR A 173 -4.38 -11.00 2.69
CA THR A 173 -3.23 -10.95 1.77
C THR A 173 -1.88 -10.99 2.45
N ASN A 174 -0.90 -11.58 1.76
CA ASN A 174 0.44 -11.88 2.24
C ASN A 174 1.27 -10.63 2.58
N VAL A 175 2.18 -10.82 3.53
CA VAL A 175 3.03 -9.79 4.15
C VAL A 175 4.44 -10.34 4.39
N PRO A 176 5.49 -9.53 4.55
CA PRO A 176 6.76 -10.01 5.09
C PRO A 176 6.64 -10.39 6.57
N GLN A 177 7.53 -11.28 7.05
CA GLN A 177 7.65 -11.53 8.49
C GLN A 177 7.93 -10.21 9.22
N THR A 178 7.30 -10.03 10.38
CA THR A 178 7.37 -8.81 11.22
C THR A 178 6.74 -7.54 10.61
N LEU A 179 6.25 -7.58 9.37
CA LEU A 179 5.78 -6.41 8.63
C LEU A 179 6.86 -5.32 8.35
N MET A 180 8.10 -5.49 8.84
CA MET A 180 9.16 -4.46 8.81
C MET A 180 10.12 -4.63 7.62
N TRP A 181 9.56 -4.85 6.43
CA TRP A 181 10.30 -4.92 5.17
C TRP A 181 9.54 -4.24 4.02
N PRO A 182 10.24 -3.56 3.09
CA PRO A 182 9.64 -3.00 1.87
C PRO A 182 9.55 -4.03 0.73
N GLU A 183 9.52 -5.32 1.07
CA GLU A 183 9.29 -6.48 0.18
C GLU A 183 8.37 -7.49 0.89
N THR A 184 7.92 -8.56 0.21
CA THR A 184 6.93 -9.49 0.77
C THR A 184 7.40 -10.94 0.70
N PHE A 185 7.99 -11.41 1.80
CA PHE A 185 8.37 -12.80 2.02
C PHE A 185 8.34 -13.16 3.52
N ASN A 186 7.79 -14.33 3.83
CA ASN A 186 7.82 -14.91 5.18
C ASN A 186 7.93 -16.43 5.10
N HIS A 187 8.32 -17.06 6.21
CA HIS A 187 8.51 -18.52 6.28
C HIS A 187 7.22 -19.35 6.23
N VAL A 188 6.05 -18.73 6.47
CA VAL A 188 4.75 -19.42 6.51
C VAL A 188 4.15 -19.57 5.13
N PHE A 189 4.00 -18.45 4.42
CA PHE A 189 3.33 -18.38 3.13
C PHE A 189 4.30 -18.26 1.96
N GLY A 190 5.58 -17.98 2.19
CA GLY A 190 6.56 -17.79 1.13
C GLY A 190 6.51 -16.39 0.51
N ARG A 191 7.07 -16.28 -0.69
CA ARG A 191 7.31 -15.01 -1.39
C ARG A 191 6.12 -14.63 -2.26
N THR A 192 5.76 -13.35 -2.24
CA THR A 192 4.81 -12.79 -3.22
C THR A 192 5.58 -12.18 -4.39
N LEU A 193 5.09 -12.37 -5.61
CA LEU A 193 5.70 -11.88 -6.85
C LEU A 193 4.94 -10.67 -7.40
N ASN A 194 5.64 -9.82 -8.17
CA ASN A 194 5.01 -8.73 -8.90
C ASN A 194 4.36 -9.24 -10.19
N PRO A 195 3.07 -8.97 -10.46
CA PRO A 195 2.40 -9.50 -11.64
C PRO A 195 2.84 -8.88 -12.97
N HIS A 196 3.41 -7.66 -12.97
CA HIS A 196 3.95 -7.05 -14.20
C HIS A 196 5.24 -7.73 -14.66
N ASN A 197 5.99 -8.30 -13.70
CA ASN A 197 7.23 -9.02 -13.92
C ASN A 197 7.56 -9.87 -12.68
N CYS A 198 7.37 -11.18 -12.77
CA CYS A 198 7.54 -12.15 -11.68
C CYS A 198 8.98 -12.24 -11.13
N SER A 199 9.96 -11.59 -11.77
CA SER A 199 11.33 -11.46 -11.23
C SER A 199 11.50 -10.27 -10.27
N LEU A 200 10.47 -9.42 -10.15
CA LEU A 200 10.47 -8.22 -9.33
C LEU A 200 9.66 -8.40 -8.04
N THR A 201 10.03 -7.61 -7.03
CA THR A 201 9.26 -7.53 -5.80
C THR A 201 7.97 -6.74 -6.00
N PRO A 202 6.83 -7.18 -5.43
CA PRO A 202 5.60 -6.38 -5.39
C PRO A 202 5.69 -5.25 -4.35
N GLY A 203 6.85 -5.06 -3.72
CA GLY A 203 7.01 -4.17 -2.59
C GLY A 203 6.52 -4.79 -1.29
N GLY A 204 6.47 -3.98 -0.24
CA GLY A 204 6.02 -4.42 1.07
C GLY A 204 5.82 -3.24 2.04
N SER A 205 5.18 -3.46 3.18
CA SER A 205 4.72 -4.77 3.66
C SER A 205 3.31 -5.19 3.19
N SER A 206 2.59 -4.36 2.46
CA SER A 206 1.27 -4.72 1.87
C SER A 206 1.40 -5.29 0.46
N GLY A 207 2.44 -6.08 0.17
CA GLY A 207 2.72 -6.57 -1.19
C GLY A 207 1.69 -7.57 -1.70
N GLY A 208 1.05 -8.35 -0.82
CA GLY A 208 -0.09 -9.18 -1.18
C GLY A 208 -1.27 -8.37 -1.72
N GLU A 209 -1.64 -7.27 -1.07
CA GLU A 209 -2.65 -6.31 -1.57
C GLU A 209 -2.23 -5.76 -2.94
N GLY A 210 -0.98 -5.30 -3.05
CA GLY A 210 -0.43 -4.74 -4.29
C GLY A 210 -0.57 -5.71 -5.47
N ALA A 211 -0.09 -6.94 -5.31
CA ALA A 211 -0.15 -7.97 -6.36
C ALA A 211 -1.60 -8.37 -6.69
N LEU A 212 -2.45 -8.56 -5.68
CA LEU A 212 -3.85 -8.96 -5.87
C LEU A 212 -4.65 -7.90 -6.65
N ILE A 213 -4.51 -6.62 -6.28
CA ILE A 213 -5.28 -5.53 -6.88
C ILE A 213 -4.76 -5.21 -8.29
N ALA A 214 -3.45 -5.31 -8.54
CA ALA A 214 -2.90 -5.13 -9.89
C ALA A 214 -3.42 -6.20 -10.87
N MET A 215 -3.63 -7.41 -10.39
CA MET A 215 -4.29 -8.51 -11.13
C MET A 215 -5.82 -8.36 -11.19
N ARG A 216 -6.38 -7.25 -10.70
CA ARG A 216 -7.83 -7.00 -10.56
C ARG A 216 -8.57 -8.10 -9.78
N GLY A 217 -7.85 -8.84 -8.93
CA GLY A 217 -8.43 -9.86 -8.05
C GLY A 217 -9.14 -9.27 -6.83
N SER A 218 -8.99 -7.97 -6.59
CA SER A 218 -9.76 -7.20 -5.62
C SER A 218 -9.98 -5.78 -6.16
N PRO A 219 -11.19 -5.19 -6.01
CA PRO A 219 -11.44 -3.82 -6.45
C PRO A 219 -10.96 -2.78 -5.42
N LEU A 220 -10.90 -3.18 -4.13
CA LEU A 220 -10.53 -2.35 -3.01
C LEU A 220 -9.87 -3.21 -1.93
N GLY A 221 -8.73 -2.77 -1.43
CA GLY A 221 -8.00 -3.42 -0.37
C GLY A 221 -7.59 -2.47 0.74
N ILE A 222 -7.21 -3.02 1.90
CA ILE A 222 -6.76 -2.23 3.05
C ILE A 222 -5.38 -2.73 3.47
N GLY A 223 -4.40 -1.83 3.32
CA GLY A 223 -3.04 -2.02 3.79
C GLY A 223 -2.75 -1.21 5.05
N SER A 224 -1.50 -1.30 5.51
CA SER A 224 -0.97 -0.49 6.60
C SER A 224 0.37 0.12 6.22
N ASP A 225 0.71 1.27 6.81
CA ASP A 225 1.88 2.05 6.46
C ASP A 225 2.47 2.78 7.68
N VAL A 226 3.67 2.35 8.08
CA VAL A 226 4.51 3.02 9.09
C VAL A 226 5.77 3.65 8.47
N GLY A 227 6.18 3.19 7.28
CA GLY A 227 7.37 3.65 6.57
C GLY A 227 7.25 3.70 5.05
N GLY A 228 6.07 3.38 4.48
CA GLY A 228 5.84 3.22 3.04
C GLY A 228 4.99 2.01 2.67
N SER A 229 4.54 1.22 3.63
CA SER A 229 3.97 -0.10 3.36
C SER A 229 2.64 -0.15 2.62
N ILE A 230 1.94 0.98 2.43
CA ILE A 230 0.83 1.11 1.48
C ILE A 230 1.36 1.58 0.12
N ARG A 231 2.23 2.60 0.15
CA ARG A 231 2.68 3.34 -1.02
C ARG A 231 3.67 2.57 -1.88
N ILE A 232 4.63 1.86 -1.28
CA ILE A 232 5.64 1.07 -2.01
C ILE A 232 4.96 -0.06 -2.81
N PRO A 233 4.08 -0.90 -2.23
CA PRO A 233 3.33 -1.87 -3.02
C PRO A 233 2.47 -1.24 -4.11
N ALA A 234 1.84 -0.10 -3.83
CA ALA A 234 1.03 0.59 -4.81
C ALA A 234 1.87 1.06 -6.01
N ALA A 235 3.04 1.64 -5.73
CA ALA A 235 3.95 2.12 -6.76
C ALA A 235 4.54 0.97 -7.59
N PHE A 236 4.92 -0.13 -6.95
CA PHE A 236 5.55 -1.27 -7.63
C PHE A 236 4.55 -2.10 -8.42
N CYS A 237 3.29 -2.17 -7.98
CA CYS A 237 2.25 -2.90 -8.68
C CYS A 237 1.37 -2.01 -9.57
N GLY A 238 1.63 -0.70 -9.63
CA GLY A 238 0.97 0.22 -10.56
C GLY A 238 -0.50 0.48 -10.25
N ILE A 239 -0.82 0.67 -8.97
CA ILE A 239 -2.19 0.89 -8.48
C ILE A 239 -2.28 2.18 -7.66
N TYR A 240 -3.50 2.66 -7.42
CA TYR A 240 -3.75 3.82 -6.57
C TYR A 240 -3.73 3.40 -5.11
N ALA A 241 -3.21 4.26 -4.24
CA ALA A 241 -3.30 4.04 -2.81
C ALA A 241 -3.14 5.32 -2.01
N LEU A 242 -3.83 5.43 -0.88
CA LEU A 242 -3.67 6.54 0.04
C LEU A 242 -3.09 6.05 1.35
N LYS A 243 -2.04 6.72 1.83
CA LYS A 243 -1.66 6.73 3.24
C LYS A 243 -2.31 7.93 3.91
N PRO A 244 -3.37 7.75 4.72
CA PRO A 244 -3.92 8.81 5.56
C PRO A 244 -2.92 9.24 6.63
N SER A 245 -3.15 10.39 7.25
CA SER A 245 -2.55 10.74 8.53
C SER A 245 -2.88 9.70 9.60
N TYR A 246 -2.04 9.70 10.62
CA TYR A 246 -2.21 8.93 11.82
C TYR A 246 -3.61 9.14 12.35
N SER A 247 -4.19 8.07 12.89
CA SER A 247 -5.48 8.16 13.58
C SER A 247 -6.65 8.64 12.71
N ARG A 248 -6.52 8.73 11.38
CA ARG A 248 -7.66 9.05 10.50
C ARG A 248 -8.56 7.83 10.26
N VAL A 249 -7.94 6.66 10.12
CA VAL A 249 -8.60 5.36 9.95
C VAL A 249 -8.35 4.55 11.23
N PRO A 250 -9.37 3.85 11.79
CA PRO A 250 -9.21 3.07 13.01
C PRO A 250 -8.22 1.93 12.84
N TYR A 251 -7.46 1.65 13.89
CA TYR A 251 -6.44 0.61 13.96
C TYR A 251 -6.75 -0.44 15.03
N SER A 252 -7.60 -0.11 16.00
CA SER A 252 -7.93 -0.99 17.13
C SER A 252 -8.41 -2.36 16.66
N GLY A 253 -7.87 -3.39 17.30
CA GLY A 253 -8.10 -4.79 16.96
C GLY A 253 -7.29 -5.31 15.77
N CYS A 254 -6.41 -4.52 15.14
CA CYS A 254 -5.35 -5.09 14.29
C CYS A 254 -4.21 -5.61 15.17
N VAL A 255 -3.50 -6.64 14.69
CA VAL A 255 -2.24 -7.09 15.29
C VAL A 255 -1.07 -6.42 14.59
N ASN A 256 0.03 -6.17 15.29
CA ASN A 256 1.21 -5.56 14.70
C ASN A 256 2.50 -6.03 15.38
N THR A 257 3.60 -5.67 14.77
CA THR A 257 4.93 -5.69 15.37
C THR A 257 5.21 -4.31 15.95
N LEU A 258 6.08 -4.22 16.97
CA LEU A 258 6.38 -2.99 17.70
C LEU A 258 5.14 -2.44 18.43
N GLU A 259 4.24 -3.28 18.91
CA GLU A 259 3.06 -2.79 19.65
C GLU A 259 3.48 -2.02 20.91
N GLY A 260 2.86 -0.85 21.12
CA GLY A 260 3.19 0.06 22.23
C GLY A 260 4.14 1.20 21.87
N GLN A 261 4.82 1.17 20.72
CA GLN A 261 5.47 2.38 20.22
C GLN A 261 4.41 3.38 19.73
N ASP A 262 4.43 4.59 20.28
CA ASP A 262 3.46 5.65 20.00
C ASP A 262 4.08 6.82 19.21
N SER A 263 5.34 6.66 18.81
CA SER A 263 6.14 7.75 18.28
C SER A 263 5.95 7.93 16.77
N ILE A 264 5.75 6.85 16.02
CA ILE A 264 5.41 6.87 14.59
C ILE A 264 4.30 5.85 14.39
N LEU A 265 3.06 6.31 14.34
CA LEU A 265 1.91 5.40 14.27
C LEU A 265 1.78 4.78 12.87
N SER A 266 1.48 3.49 12.85
CA SER A 266 1.05 2.83 11.61
C SER A 266 -0.35 3.35 11.24
N SER A 267 -0.56 3.63 9.96
CA SER A 267 -1.85 4.09 9.43
C SER A 267 -2.44 3.03 8.51
N LEU A 268 -3.71 2.68 8.70
CA LEU A 268 -4.46 1.92 7.68
C LEU A 268 -4.91 2.84 6.55
N GLY A 269 -4.97 2.31 5.34
CA GLY A 269 -5.42 3.08 4.18
C GLY A 269 -5.77 2.20 2.99
N PRO A 270 -6.52 2.75 2.03
CA PRO A 270 -7.02 2.01 0.88
C PRO A 270 -5.96 1.84 -0.20
N LEU A 271 -6.01 0.69 -0.88
CA LEU A 271 -5.39 0.42 -2.17
C LEU A 271 -6.50 0.06 -3.16
N SER A 272 -6.42 0.53 -4.40
CA SER A 272 -7.44 0.25 -5.43
C SER A 272 -6.88 0.38 -6.84
N ASN A 273 -7.53 -0.27 -7.80
CA ASN A 273 -7.27 -0.09 -9.23
C ASN A 273 -7.85 1.23 -9.78
N SER A 274 -8.60 1.97 -8.97
CA SER A 274 -9.25 3.24 -9.35
C SER A 274 -9.14 4.28 -8.23
N ILE A 275 -8.99 5.55 -8.60
CA ILE A 275 -9.01 6.65 -7.64
C ILE A 275 -10.39 6.81 -6.97
N SER A 276 -11.47 6.39 -7.65
CA SER A 276 -12.82 6.36 -7.09
C SER A 276 -12.92 5.41 -5.90
N GLY A 277 -12.20 4.28 -5.92
CA GLY A 277 -12.09 3.36 -4.78
C GLY A 277 -11.48 4.01 -3.54
N ILE A 278 -10.42 4.81 -3.72
CA ILE A 278 -9.76 5.54 -2.63
C ILE A 278 -10.72 6.52 -1.95
N LYS A 279 -11.40 7.35 -2.76
CA LYS A 279 -12.38 8.32 -2.27
C LYS A 279 -13.55 7.65 -1.55
N THR A 280 -14.11 6.61 -2.16
CA THR A 280 -15.26 5.88 -1.62
C THR A 280 -14.94 5.28 -0.26
N PHE A 281 -13.77 4.65 -0.12
CA PHE A 281 -13.32 4.10 1.16
C PHE A 281 -13.22 5.18 2.23
N MET A 282 -12.50 6.27 1.96
CA MET A 282 -12.28 7.33 2.96
C MET A 282 -13.59 7.99 3.40
N LYS A 283 -14.50 8.23 2.45
CA LYS A 283 -15.83 8.79 2.74
C LYS A 283 -16.70 7.82 3.55
N ALA A 284 -16.70 6.53 3.21
CA ALA A 284 -17.46 5.50 3.93
C ALA A 284 -16.96 5.33 5.38
N VAL A 285 -15.64 5.24 5.57
CA VAL A 285 -15.02 5.10 6.89
C VAL A 285 -15.29 6.34 7.74
N ALA A 286 -15.05 7.55 7.24
CA ALA A 286 -15.33 8.77 7.99
C ALA A 286 -16.83 8.90 8.34
N GLY A 287 -17.72 8.54 7.42
CA GLY A 287 -19.17 8.51 7.63
C GLY A 287 -19.63 7.52 8.71
N ALA A 288 -18.89 6.43 8.93
CA ALA A 288 -19.16 5.47 9.99
C ALA A 288 -18.78 5.96 11.40
N ARG A 289 -18.21 7.17 11.51
CA ARG A 289 -17.82 7.83 12.78
C ARG A 289 -16.88 6.96 13.65
N PRO A 290 -15.71 6.57 13.12
CA PRO A 290 -14.79 5.61 13.75
C PRO A 290 -14.28 6.05 15.13
N TRP A 291 -14.21 7.35 15.39
CA TRP A 291 -13.86 7.91 16.71
C TRP A 291 -14.82 7.52 17.85
N LEU A 292 -15.96 6.90 17.56
CA LEU A 292 -16.87 6.32 18.57
C LEU A 292 -16.54 4.86 18.91
N LYS A 293 -15.62 4.23 18.16
CA LYS A 293 -15.26 2.81 18.28
C LYS A 293 -13.78 2.59 18.57
N ASP A 294 -12.93 3.52 18.18
CA ASP A 294 -11.48 3.48 18.42
C ASP A 294 -11.03 4.79 19.11
N PRO A 295 -10.48 4.72 20.34
CA PRO A 295 -10.08 5.91 21.08
C PRO A 295 -8.87 6.64 20.48
N LEU A 296 -8.11 5.99 19.59
CA LEU A 296 -6.99 6.63 18.92
C LEU A 296 -7.43 7.49 17.74
N VAL A 297 -8.65 7.30 17.23
CA VAL A 297 -9.11 7.97 16.01
C VAL A 297 -9.51 9.42 16.28
N VAL A 298 -9.01 10.34 15.45
CA VAL A 298 -9.38 11.74 15.53
C VAL A 298 -10.84 11.94 15.11
N ARG A 299 -11.54 12.83 15.81
CA ARG A 299 -12.93 13.18 15.49
C ARG A 299 -13.00 14.12 14.28
N LYS A 300 -12.78 13.57 13.08
CA LYS A 300 -12.85 14.30 11.80
C LYS A 300 -13.85 13.63 10.84
N PRO A 301 -15.09 14.16 10.73
CA PRO A 301 -16.01 13.79 9.66
C PRO A 301 -15.43 14.07 8.28
N TRP A 302 -16.02 13.50 7.23
CA TRP A 302 -15.72 13.91 5.86
C TRP A 302 -16.04 15.40 5.68
N ASN A 303 -15.08 16.15 5.15
CA ASN A 303 -15.23 17.59 4.93
C ASN A 303 -15.35 17.90 3.43
N ASP A 304 -16.55 18.28 2.99
CA ASP A 304 -16.80 18.64 1.59
C ASP A 304 -16.11 19.96 1.19
N ASP A 305 -15.84 20.90 2.10
CA ASP A 305 -15.11 22.13 1.78
C ASP A 305 -13.64 21.85 1.46
N GLU A 306 -13.02 20.92 2.20
CA GLU A 306 -11.67 20.44 1.90
C GLU A 306 -11.62 19.67 0.58
N TYR A 307 -12.58 18.78 0.33
CA TYR A 307 -12.68 18.06 -0.95
C TYR A 307 -12.95 19.00 -2.14
N ASN A 308 -13.75 20.06 -1.93
CA ASN A 308 -13.98 21.12 -2.91
C ASN A 308 -12.80 22.12 -2.98
N LEU A 309 -11.71 21.86 -2.27
CA LEU A 309 -10.47 22.62 -2.32
C LEU A 309 -10.68 24.10 -1.97
N VAL A 310 -11.57 24.43 -1.02
CA VAL A 310 -11.88 25.82 -0.65
C VAL A 310 -10.63 26.60 -0.26
N GLU A 311 -9.79 26.05 0.62
CA GLU A 311 -8.52 26.67 1.02
C GLU A 311 -7.45 26.64 -0.10
N HIS A 312 -7.61 25.72 -1.04
CA HIS A 312 -6.79 25.54 -2.24
C HIS A 312 -7.38 26.24 -3.48
N GLY A 313 -8.31 27.19 -3.30
CA GLY A 313 -8.73 28.11 -4.38
C GLY A 313 -9.70 27.44 -5.34
N LEU A 314 -10.52 26.55 -4.81
CA LEU A 314 -11.55 25.79 -5.51
C LEU A 314 -10.94 24.93 -6.63
N GLY A 315 -9.72 24.43 -6.43
CA GLY A 315 -8.99 23.60 -7.40
C GLY A 315 -8.46 24.36 -8.61
N ARG A 316 -8.53 25.69 -8.63
CA ARG A 316 -8.10 26.51 -9.78
C ARG A 316 -6.71 27.06 -9.54
N LYS A 317 -5.85 27.01 -10.58
CA LYS A 317 -4.48 27.56 -10.54
C LYS A 317 -3.68 27.09 -9.32
N LEU A 318 -3.83 25.81 -8.97
CA LEU A 318 -3.02 25.17 -7.93
C LEU A 318 -1.54 25.32 -8.23
N CYS A 319 -0.72 25.40 -7.19
CA CYS A 319 0.73 25.35 -7.27
C CYS A 319 1.24 24.03 -6.69
N PHE A 320 1.74 23.16 -7.55
CA PHE A 320 2.37 21.89 -7.17
C PHE A 320 3.89 22.06 -7.08
N ALA A 321 4.50 21.54 -6.02
CA ALA A 321 5.96 21.49 -5.91
C ALA A 321 6.48 20.11 -6.29
N ILE A 322 7.46 19.99 -7.18
CA ILE A 322 8.07 18.70 -7.53
C ILE A 322 9.38 18.52 -6.78
N MET A 323 9.47 17.47 -5.98
CA MET A 323 10.71 16.99 -5.40
C MET A 323 11.37 16.01 -6.37
N TRP A 324 12.42 16.45 -7.06
CA TRP A 324 13.11 15.63 -8.07
C TRP A 324 13.94 14.50 -7.46
N ASP A 325 14.57 14.78 -6.32
CA ASP A 325 15.27 13.82 -5.48
C ASP A 325 15.13 14.20 -3.99
N ASP A 326 15.48 13.30 -3.08
CA ASP A 326 15.40 13.50 -1.62
C ASP A 326 16.65 14.19 -1.03
N GLY A 327 17.56 14.67 -1.87
CA GLY A 327 18.86 15.22 -1.48
C GLY A 327 19.85 14.17 -0.98
N LEU A 328 19.52 12.88 -1.12
CA LEU A 328 20.34 11.75 -0.66
C LEU A 328 20.61 10.74 -1.76
N ILE A 329 19.62 10.43 -2.60
CA ILE A 329 19.68 9.43 -3.67
C ILE A 329 18.89 9.94 -4.87
N VAL A 330 19.55 10.10 -6.02
CA VAL A 330 18.90 10.49 -7.26
C VAL A 330 18.08 9.33 -7.83
N PRO A 331 16.79 9.50 -8.17
CA PRO A 331 15.98 8.45 -8.76
C PRO A 331 16.47 7.98 -10.13
N HIS A 332 16.16 6.73 -10.46
CA HIS A 332 16.44 6.16 -11.78
C HIS A 332 15.70 6.92 -12.90
N PRO A 333 16.22 6.92 -14.14
CA PRO A 333 15.63 7.58 -15.30
C PRO A 333 14.10 7.45 -15.47
N PRO A 334 13.46 6.27 -15.32
CA PRO A 334 12.01 6.14 -15.49
C PRO A 334 11.22 6.96 -14.47
N ILE A 335 11.72 7.08 -13.24
CA ILE A 335 11.07 7.87 -12.19
C ILE A 335 11.15 9.36 -12.50
N ILE A 336 12.33 9.83 -12.91
CA ILE A 336 12.52 11.22 -13.35
C ILE A 336 11.63 11.52 -14.56
N ARG A 337 11.54 10.61 -15.53
CA ARG A 337 10.61 10.75 -16.68
C ARG A 337 9.16 10.83 -16.21
N GLY A 338 8.74 10.00 -15.26
CA GLY A 338 7.41 10.07 -14.65
C GLY A 338 7.10 11.45 -14.06
N LEU A 339 8.05 12.03 -13.31
CA LEU A 339 7.91 13.39 -12.77
C LEU A 339 7.82 14.45 -13.88
N GLN A 340 8.59 14.31 -14.97
CA GLN A 340 8.51 15.23 -16.12
C GLN A 340 7.17 15.15 -16.85
N ILE A 341 6.61 13.94 -17.00
CA ILE A 341 5.26 13.74 -17.59
C ILE A 341 4.22 14.46 -16.74
N VAL A 342 4.26 14.29 -15.42
CA VAL A 342 3.34 14.94 -14.48
C VAL A 342 3.49 16.46 -14.50
N LYS A 343 4.74 16.97 -14.49
CA LYS A 343 5.04 18.41 -14.63
C LYS A 343 4.38 18.99 -15.87
N LYS A 344 4.60 18.34 -17.02
CA LYS A 344 4.05 18.79 -18.30
C LYS A 344 2.51 18.79 -18.27
N ALA A 345 1.90 17.70 -17.81
CA ALA A 345 0.45 17.57 -17.74
C ALA A 345 -0.20 18.67 -16.87
N LEU A 346 0.41 18.99 -15.74
CA LEU A 346 -0.08 20.05 -14.84
C LEU A 346 0.06 21.45 -15.44
N LEU A 347 1.19 21.75 -16.10
CA LEU A 347 1.38 23.01 -16.81
C LEU A 347 0.36 23.17 -17.95
N ASP A 348 0.12 22.11 -18.72
CA ASP A 348 -0.87 22.11 -19.81
C ASP A 348 -2.30 22.28 -19.28
N ALA A 349 -2.60 21.77 -18.10
CA ALA A 349 -3.87 21.97 -17.39
C ALA A 349 -4.00 23.38 -16.73
N GLY A 350 -2.97 24.24 -16.85
CA GLY A 350 -2.99 25.61 -16.36
C GLY A 350 -2.65 25.77 -14.87
N HIS A 351 -2.00 24.76 -14.28
CA HIS A 351 -1.46 24.81 -12.92
C HIS A 351 -0.02 25.36 -12.91
N GLU A 352 0.40 25.87 -11.76
CA GLU A 352 1.78 26.27 -11.51
C GLU A 352 2.58 25.06 -11.00
N VAL A 353 3.82 24.91 -11.46
CA VAL A 353 4.73 23.89 -10.97
C VAL A 353 6.07 24.51 -10.62
N ILE A 354 6.50 24.34 -9.37
CA ILE A 354 7.79 24.81 -8.87
C ILE A 354 8.65 23.64 -8.39
N ASP A 355 9.95 23.85 -8.22
CA ASP A 355 10.84 22.83 -7.67
C ASP A 355 10.76 22.84 -6.13
N TRP A 356 10.73 21.66 -5.52
CA TRP A 356 10.74 21.46 -4.09
C TRP A 356 12.14 21.07 -3.62
N ASN A 357 12.73 21.86 -2.74
CA ASN A 357 14.00 21.50 -2.09
C ASN A 357 13.73 20.63 -0.85
N PRO A 358 14.22 19.37 -0.80
CA PRO A 358 14.08 18.52 0.38
C PRO A 358 14.77 19.13 1.60
N LEU A 359 14.16 19.00 2.77
CA LEU A 359 14.69 19.55 4.03
C LEU A 359 15.02 18.44 5.02
N LYS A 360 16.32 18.24 5.30
CA LYS A 360 16.82 17.36 6.36
C LYS A 360 16.30 15.92 6.28
N HIS A 361 16.10 15.40 5.06
CA HIS A 361 15.56 14.06 4.84
C HIS A 361 16.41 12.96 5.51
N MET A 362 17.75 13.11 5.54
CA MET A 362 18.62 12.18 6.27
C MET A 362 18.32 12.17 7.77
N GLU A 363 18.24 13.35 8.39
CA GLU A 363 17.99 13.49 9.83
C GLU A 363 16.61 12.95 10.21
N ILE A 364 15.62 13.16 9.34
CA ILE A 364 14.27 12.59 9.46
C ILE A 364 14.34 11.07 9.38
N CYS A 365 14.95 10.49 8.35
CA CYS A 365 15.03 9.05 8.18
C CYS A 365 15.81 8.37 9.33
N LEU A 366 16.88 8.99 9.81
CA LEU A 366 17.60 8.51 11.00
C LEU A 366 16.71 8.57 12.25
N CYS A 367 15.97 9.66 12.45
CA CYS A 367 15.03 9.76 13.57
C CYS A 367 13.93 8.69 13.53
N VAL A 368 13.47 8.30 12.34
CA VAL A 368 12.53 7.18 12.18
C VAL A 368 13.17 5.86 12.62
N ARG A 369 14.41 5.59 12.17
CA ARG A 369 15.15 4.38 12.53
C ARG A 369 15.42 4.31 14.03
N ASP A 370 15.88 5.40 14.63
CA ASP A 370 16.11 5.51 16.08
C ASP A 370 14.86 5.15 16.90
N ILE A 371 13.66 5.48 16.40
CA ILE A 371 12.37 5.13 17.05
C ILE A 371 12.08 3.64 16.93
N TRP A 372 12.26 3.05 15.76
CA TRP A 372 11.99 1.61 15.55
C TRP A 372 13.01 0.73 16.26
N ASP A 373 14.29 1.08 16.17
CA ASP A 373 15.40 0.32 16.74
C ASP A 373 15.42 0.39 18.28
N ALA A 374 14.63 1.28 18.89
CA ALA A 374 14.52 1.41 20.34
C ALA A 374 14.07 0.11 21.03
N GLY A 375 13.26 -0.72 20.36
CA GLY A 375 12.71 -1.96 20.93
C GLY A 375 12.53 -3.12 19.96
N ALA A 376 12.77 -2.93 18.65
CA ALA A 376 12.50 -3.94 17.63
C ALA A 376 13.21 -5.29 17.86
N GLU A 377 14.46 -5.28 18.35
CA GLU A 377 15.20 -6.52 18.57
C GLU A 377 14.49 -7.44 19.57
N GLU A 378 14.05 -6.87 20.69
CA GLU A 378 13.39 -7.59 21.78
C GLU A 378 12.00 -8.04 21.33
N ASP A 379 11.25 -7.16 20.65
CA ASP A 379 9.92 -7.45 20.11
C ASP A 379 9.96 -8.69 19.19
N TYR A 380 10.90 -8.74 18.25
CA TYR A 380 11.04 -9.88 17.34
C TYR A 380 11.43 -11.15 18.09
N LYS A 381 12.42 -11.08 19.01
CA LYS A 381 12.91 -12.24 19.76
C LYS A 381 11.84 -12.86 20.63
N VAL A 382 11.04 -12.05 21.33
CA VAL A 382 9.96 -12.54 22.20
C VAL A 382 8.94 -13.33 21.38
N VAL A 383 8.60 -12.85 20.18
CA VAL A 383 7.62 -13.51 19.31
C VAL A 383 8.18 -14.77 18.64
N THR A 384 9.47 -14.80 18.27
CA THR A 384 10.04 -15.96 17.55
C THR A 384 10.65 -17.04 18.44
N THR A 385 10.99 -16.73 19.70
CA THR A 385 11.56 -17.73 20.62
C THR A 385 10.65 -18.95 20.87
N PRO A 386 9.30 -18.81 21.02
CA PRO A 386 8.42 -19.94 21.29
C PRO A 386 8.42 -21.04 20.23
N SER A 387 8.47 -20.67 18.94
CA SER A 387 8.56 -21.62 17.81
C SER A 387 9.98 -21.93 17.41
N GLY A 388 10.93 -21.04 17.70
CA GLY A 388 12.31 -21.15 17.25
C GLY A 388 12.48 -20.86 15.76
N GLU A 389 11.56 -20.12 15.14
CA GLU A 389 11.79 -19.66 13.76
C GLU A 389 12.87 -18.58 13.71
N PRO A 390 13.71 -18.55 12.67
CA PRO A 390 14.65 -17.45 12.50
C PRO A 390 13.91 -16.17 12.12
N VAL A 391 14.49 -15.03 12.51
CA VAL A 391 14.11 -13.71 12.00
C VAL A 391 14.76 -13.54 10.62
N ILE A 392 13.96 -13.18 9.62
CA ILE A 392 14.41 -12.93 8.25
C ILE A 392 15.31 -11.71 8.25
N ALA A 393 16.58 -11.92 7.85
CA ALA A 393 17.60 -10.87 7.76
C ALA A 393 17.81 -10.34 6.33
N SER A 394 17.28 -11.02 5.31
CA SER A 394 17.38 -10.62 3.91
C SER A 394 16.14 -11.05 3.13
N MET A 395 15.81 -10.27 2.10
CA MET A 395 14.74 -10.57 1.14
C MET A 395 15.25 -11.21 -0.15
N THR A 396 16.53 -11.59 -0.23
CA THR A 396 17.12 -12.29 -1.39
C THR A 396 16.53 -13.67 -1.62
N LEU A 397 16.81 -14.22 -2.81
CA LEU A 397 16.47 -15.59 -3.16
C LEU A 397 17.35 -16.58 -2.38
N GLU A 398 16.83 -17.77 -2.10
CA GLU A 398 17.44 -18.76 -1.19
C GLU A 398 18.85 -19.22 -1.63
N ASP A 399 19.17 -19.12 -2.93
CA ASP A 399 20.46 -19.50 -3.52
C ASP A 399 21.49 -18.34 -3.58
N GLU A 400 21.11 -17.12 -3.18
CA GLU A 400 22.02 -15.98 -3.14
C GLU A 400 22.68 -15.87 -1.75
N ILE A 401 23.96 -16.28 -1.67
CA ILE A 401 24.79 -16.05 -0.48
C ILE A 401 24.92 -14.54 -0.27
N ILE A 402 24.52 -14.04 0.89
CA ILE A 402 24.97 -12.72 1.34
C ILE A 402 25.76 -12.84 2.63
N GLU A 403 27.03 -12.44 2.55
CA GLU A 403 27.81 -11.93 3.67
C GLU A 403 27.37 -10.49 3.97
N THR A 404 26.23 -10.27 4.62
CA THR A 404 25.96 -8.98 5.24
C THR A 404 25.24 -9.15 6.55
N GLU A 405 25.78 -8.44 7.54
CA GLU A 405 25.34 -8.36 8.91
C GLU A 405 23.82 -8.23 9.01
N VAL A 406 23.24 -9.11 9.82
CA VAL A 406 21.92 -8.92 10.43
C VAL A 406 21.82 -7.44 10.81
N ARG A 407 20.69 -6.77 10.54
CA ARG A 407 20.39 -5.52 11.25
C ARG A 407 20.35 -5.86 12.73
N HIS A 408 21.51 -5.80 13.38
CA HIS A 408 21.65 -5.84 14.81
C HIS A 408 21.08 -4.50 15.24
N ALA A 409 19.77 -4.49 15.49
CA ALA A 409 19.17 -3.45 16.29
C ALA A 409 20.07 -3.34 17.55
N SER A 410 20.56 -2.13 17.78
CA SER A 410 21.37 -1.83 18.95
C SER A 410 20.62 -2.30 20.19
N GLY A 411 21.33 -2.82 21.20
CA GLY A 411 20.71 -3.09 22.51
C GLY A 411 19.91 -1.86 22.92
N GLY A 412 18.59 -2.04 23.09
CA GLY A 412 17.59 -0.97 23.07
C GLY A 412 17.92 0.26 23.91
N ILE A 413 17.25 1.38 23.62
CA ILE A 413 17.54 2.65 24.30
C ILE A 413 16.70 2.83 25.57
N SER A 414 17.21 3.59 26.54
CA SER A 414 16.43 3.97 27.73
C SER A 414 15.25 4.86 27.36
N ALA A 415 14.22 4.88 28.23
CA ALA A 415 13.08 5.78 28.06
C ALA A 415 13.48 7.25 27.87
N TYR A 416 14.49 7.73 28.60
CA TYR A 416 14.99 9.10 28.46
C TYR A 416 15.63 9.35 27.08
N GLN A 417 16.38 8.39 26.54
CA GLN A 417 16.95 8.49 25.20
C GLN A 417 15.85 8.50 24.14
N LEU A 418 14.84 7.65 24.27
CA LEU A 418 13.66 7.67 23.39
C LEU A 418 12.96 9.04 23.43
N TRP A 419 12.81 9.65 24.61
CA TRP A 419 12.25 11.01 24.72
C TRP A 419 13.09 12.06 24.00
N GLN A 420 14.42 11.92 23.93
CA GLN A 420 15.25 12.84 23.14
C GLN A 420 15.01 12.66 21.63
N VAL A 421 14.84 11.43 21.18
CA VAL A 421 14.47 11.14 19.78
C VAL A 421 13.08 11.70 19.46
N GLN A 422 12.11 11.53 20.36
CA GLN A 422 10.77 12.12 20.22
C GLN A 422 10.80 13.65 20.19
N LYS A 423 11.64 14.29 21.02
CA LYS A 423 11.85 15.75 20.98
C LYS A 423 12.42 16.19 19.64
N LYS A 424 13.40 15.45 19.10
CA LYS A 424 13.96 15.68 17.75
C LYS A 424 12.89 15.55 16.67
N LYS A 425 12.05 14.51 16.73
CA LYS A 425 10.90 14.32 15.84
C LYS A 425 10.00 15.55 15.80
N THR A 426 9.61 16.08 16.96
CA THR A 426 8.76 17.28 17.03
C THR A 426 9.44 18.49 16.39
N ALA A 427 10.72 18.73 16.71
CA ALA A 427 11.47 19.84 16.12
C ALA A 427 11.57 19.76 14.59
N LEU A 428 11.81 18.55 14.05
CA LEU A 428 11.85 18.29 12.60
C LEU A 428 10.49 18.56 11.95
N ARG A 429 9.37 18.15 12.57
CA ARG A 429 8.02 18.43 12.05
C ARG A 429 7.73 19.93 12.00
N GLU A 430 8.08 20.67 13.06
CA GLU A 430 7.90 22.11 13.11
C GLU A 430 8.74 22.84 12.05
N GLU A 431 9.98 22.42 11.85
CA GLU A 431 10.87 23.01 10.85
C GLU A 431 10.39 22.74 9.42
N TYR A 432 9.95 21.51 9.14
CA TYR A 432 9.41 21.15 7.83
C TYR A 432 8.10 21.90 7.53
N LEU A 433 7.23 22.07 8.52
CA LEU A 433 6.01 22.87 8.36
C LEU A 433 6.35 24.34 8.05
N ARG A 434 7.35 24.93 8.71
CA ARG A 434 7.80 26.30 8.37
C ARG A 434 8.31 26.38 6.94
N HIS A 435 9.08 25.40 6.50
CA HIS A 435 9.57 25.31 5.11
C HIS A 435 8.42 25.19 4.10
N TRP A 436 7.38 24.40 4.41
CA TRP A 436 6.14 24.37 3.64
C TRP A 436 5.47 25.74 3.60
N GLU A 437 5.25 26.38 4.73
CA GLU A 437 4.57 27.67 4.78
C GLU A 437 5.35 28.79 4.09
N ASP A 438 6.68 28.75 4.15
CA ASP A 438 7.58 29.70 3.49
C ASP A 438 7.56 29.59 1.97
N SER A 439 7.12 28.46 1.40
CA SER A 439 6.94 28.30 -0.04
C SER A 439 5.95 29.31 -0.64
N ARG A 440 5.10 29.96 0.16
CA ARG A 440 4.25 31.08 -0.27
C ARG A 440 5.00 32.24 -0.91
N LYS A 441 6.30 32.36 -0.61
CA LYS A 441 7.21 33.36 -1.20
C LYS A 441 7.58 33.01 -2.64
N LEU A 442 7.34 31.77 -3.06
CA LEU A 442 7.72 31.21 -4.35
C LEU A 442 6.51 31.01 -5.27
N THR A 443 5.29 30.99 -4.74
CA THR A 443 4.07 30.76 -5.55
C THR A 443 3.48 32.06 -6.08
N SER A 444 2.87 31.99 -7.26
CA SER A 444 2.08 33.09 -7.80
C SER A 444 0.71 33.26 -7.10
N THR A 445 0.26 32.24 -6.37
CA THR A 445 -1.03 32.23 -5.66
C THR A 445 -1.02 33.02 -4.35
N GLY A 446 0.17 33.30 -3.81
CA GLY A 446 0.34 33.92 -2.49
C GLY A 446 0.07 32.99 -1.30
N ARG A 447 -0.25 31.71 -1.57
CA ARG A 447 -0.38 30.65 -0.58
C ARG A 447 0.84 29.75 -0.62
N ALA A 448 1.07 28.97 0.44
CA ALA A 448 2.01 27.86 0.33
C ALA A 448 1.62 26.92 -0.82
N VAL A 449 2.57 26.13 -1.30
CA VAL A 449 2.32 25.09 -2.30
C VAL A 449 1.15 24.21 -1.85
N ASP A 450 0.29 23.86 -2.80
CA ASP A 450 -0.94 23.14 -2.51
C ASP A 450 -0.65 21.65 -2.24
N ALA A 451 0.32 21.07 -2.97
CA ALA A 451 0.83 19.72 -2.72
C ALA A 451 2.28 19.57 -3.18
N ILE A 452 2.98 18.59 -2.58
CA ILE A 452 4.28 18.12 -3.07
C ILE A 452 4.07 16.86 -3.91
N ILE A 453 4.62 16.82 -5.10
CA ILE A 453 4.74 15.64 -5.95
C ILE A 453 6.15 15.08 -5.78
N SER A 454 6.23 13.81 -5.41
CA SER A 454 7.49 13.13 -5.07
C SER A 454 7.56 11.74 -5.72
N PRO A 455 8.76 11.22 -5.99
CA PRO A 455 8.96 9.78 -6.13
C PRO A 455 8.39 9.02 -4.93
N VAL A 456 7.92 7.79 -5.16
CA VAL A 456 7.61 6.85 -4.07
C VAL A 456 8.86 6.07 -3.66
N ALA A 457 9.72 5.78 -4.62
CA ALA A 457 11.03 5.16 -4.43
C ALA A 457 11.99 5.73 -5.47
N ASN A 458 13.29 5.56 -5.24
CA ASN A 458 14.37 5.93 -6.17
C ASN A 458 14.45 5.01 -7.40
N TYR A 459 13.59 4.00 -7.51
CA TYR A 459 13.50 3.08 -8.64
C TYR A 459 12.06 2.61 -8.84
N ALA A 460 11.77 2.09 -10.03
CA ALA A 460 10.58 1.25 -10.25
C ALA A 460 10.75 -0.08 -9.49
N ALA A 461 9.74 -0.98 -9.55
CA ALA A 461 9.85 -2.29 -8.91
C ALA A 461 11.17 -2.99 -9.25
N ILE A 462 11.88 -3.49 -8.24
CA ILE A 462 13.24 -4.02 -8.37
C ILE A 462 13.27 -5.52 -8.06
N GLY A 463 14.31 -6.21 -8.50
CA GLY A 463 14.54 -7.62 -8.17
C GLY A 463 14.57 -7.89 -6.66
N HIS A 464 14.22 -9.10 -6.27
CA HIS A 464 14.12 -9.50 -4.86
C HIS A 464 15.41 -9.27 -4.06
N GLY A 465 15.28 -8.80 -2.83
CA GLY A 465 16.40 -8.53 -1.93
C GLY A 465 17.16 -7.23 -2.23
N LYS A 466 16.78 -6.50 -3.28
CA LYS A 466 17.43 -5.26 -3.70
C LYS A 466 16.73 -4.02 -3.19
N ASN A 467 15.51 -4.12 -2.64
CA ASN A 467 14.81 -2.97 -2.08
C ASN A 467 15.31 -2.64 -0.67
N LYS A 468 16.37 -1.82 -0.58
CA LYS A 468 17.11 -1.58 0.67
C LYS A 468 16.71 -0.30 1.42
N THR A 469 15.89 0.56 0.81
CA THR A 469 15.53 1.86 1.38
C THR A 469 14.06 2.20 1.16
N ALA A 470 13.52 3.03 2.06
CA ALA A 470 12.18 3.58 1.99
C ALA A 470 12.18 5.10 2.27
N ASN A 471 13.31 5.79 2.04
CA ASN A 471 13.50 7.20 2.42
C ASN A 471 12.39 8.12 1.90
N TYR A 472 12.07 8.01 0.60
CA TYR A 472 11.02 8.78 -0.09
C TYR A 472 9.64 8.64 0.53
N THR A 473 9.35 7.54 1.24
CA THR A 473 8.08 7.35 1.95
C THR A 473 8.19 7.64 3.43
N MET A 474 9.29 7.23 4.07
CA MET A 474 9.56 7.37 5.50
C MET A 474 9.50 8.82 5.98
N VAL A 475 9.97 9.76 5.16
CA VAL A 475 9.93 11.19 5.49
C VAL A 475 8.50 11.64 5.80
N PHE A 476 7.53 11.22 4.97
CA PHE A 476 6.13 11.58 5.13
C PHE A 476 5.42 10.77 6.21
N ASN A 477 5.98 9.63 6.65
CA ASN A 477 5.54 8.99 7.89
C ASN A 477 5.93 9.83 9.09
N LEU A 478 7.19 10.22 9.25
CA LEU A 478 7.62 11.01 10.41
C LEU A 478 6.86 12.34 10.50
N LEU A 479 6.63 12.97 9.35
CA LEU A 479 5.88 14.22 9.25
C LEU A 479 4.37 14.06 9.48
N ASP A 480 3.86 12.82 9.39
CA ASP A 480 2.44 12.49 9.46
C ASP A 480 1.61 13.22 8.39
N TYR A 481 2.13 13.22 7.17
CA TYR A 481 1.51 13.83 6.00
C TYR A 481 0.72 12.80 5.22
N SER A 482 -0.40 13.22 4.62
CA SER A 482 -1.24 12.34 3.80
C SER A 482 -0.64 12.22 2.40
N ALA A 483 -0.59 11.01 1.85
CA ALA A 483 0.12 10.77 0.59
C ALA A 483 -0.64 9.78 -0.31
N LEU A 484 -0.99 10.22 -1.52
CA LEU A 484 -1.72 9.46 -2.53
C LEU A 484 -0.76 9.03 -3.65
N VAL A 485 -0.66 7.73 -3.91
CA VAL A 485 0.07 7.16 -5.06
C VAL A 485 -0.81 7.19 -6.31
N ILE A 486 -0.22 7.63 -7.42
CA ILE A 486 -0.86 7.69 -8.74
C ILE A 486 0.06 7.01 -9.76
N PRO A 487 -0.44 6.00 -10.51
CA PRO A 487 0.28 5.44 -11.67
C PRO A 487 0.41 6.47 -12.80
N VAL A 488 1.60 6.54 -13.41
CA VAL A 488 1.91 7.54 -14.46
C VAL A 488 2.28 6.88 -15.78
N SER A 489 3.19 5.91 -15.76
CA SER A 489 3.63 5.20 -16.97
C SER A 489 4.24 3.85 -16.61
N LYS A 490 4.98 3.23 -17.53
CA LYS A 490 5.81 2.05 -17.28
C LYS A 490 7.25 2.33 -17.72
N VAL A 491 8.21 1.56 -17.21
CA VAL A 491 9.59 1.59 -17.67
C VAL A 491 9.65 1.20 -19.15
N ASP A 492 10.38 1.98 -19.93
CA ASP A 492 10.66 1.75 -21.34
C ASP A 492 12.19 1.70 -21.53
N PRO A 493 12.79 0.51 -21.74
CA PRO A 493 14.23 0.38 -21.89
C PRO A 493 14.87 1.17 -23.05
N GLU A 494 14.08 1.54 -24.07
CA GLU A 494 14.59 2.33 -25.20
C GLU A 494 14.68 3.82 -24.87
N ILE A 495 13.81 4.31 -23.99
CA ILE A 495 13.76 5.72 -23.55
C ILE A 495 14.57 5.92 -22.26
N ASP A 496 14.43 5.01 -21.32
CA ASP A 496 15.00 5.04 -19.98
C ASP A 496 16.43 4.49 -19.96
N VAL A 497 17.26 4.96 -20.89
CA VAL A 497 18.66 4.52 -20.96
C VAL A 497 19.48 5.06 -19.78
N VAL A 498 20.55 4.32 -19.44
CA VAL A 498 21.55 4.77 -18.46
C VAL A 498 22.10 6.13 -18.87
N LYS A 499 22.02 7.11 -17.96
CA LYS A 499 22.54 8.46 -18.17
C LYS A 499 24.01 8.53 -17.74
N ALA A 500 24.71 9.59 -18.13
CA ALA A 500 26.05 9.84 -17.61
C ALA A 500 26.02 9.98 -16.08
N PRO A 501 27.09 9.57 -15.37
CA PRO A 501 27.13 9.67 -13.91
C PRO A 501 27.06 11.14 -13.47
N HIS A 502 26.31 11.38 -12.41
CA HIS A 502 26.26 12.66 -11.71
C HIS A 502 27.29 12.72 -10.58
N GLU A 503 27.41 13.88 -9.94
CA GLU A 503 28.14 13.99 -8.68
C GLU A 503 27.32 13.34 -7.56
N PHE A 504 27.77 12.19 -7.07
CA PHE A 504 27.02 11.42 -6.09
C PHE A 504 26.98 12.11 -4.72
N TYR A 505 25.79 12.17 -4.11
CA TYR A 505 25.64 12.73 -2.77
C TYR A 505 26.36 11.91 -1.70
N ASN A 506 26.40 10.59 -1.86
CA ASN A 506 26.99 9.62 -0.94
C ASN A 506 27.10 8.22 -1.59
N GLU A 507 27.62 7.23 -0.86
CA GLU A 507 27.77 5.86 -1.35
C GLU A 507 26.44 5.16 -1.68
N MET A 508 25.33 5.50 -1.01
CA MET A 508 24.02 4.92 -1.34
C MET A 508 23.51 5.43 -2.70
N ASP A 509 23.78 6.70 -3.02
CA ASP A 509 23.45 7.30 -4.31
C ASP A 509 24.26 6.67 -5.45
N LYS A 510 25.56 6.50 -5.24
CA LYS A 510 26.43 5.80 -6.18
C LYS A 510 25.98 4.35 -6.40
N ALA A 511 25.70 3.62 -5.32
CA ALA A 511 25.19 2.25 -5.41
C ALA A 511 23.84 2.20 -6.13
N ASN A 512 22.96 3.19 -5.94
CA ASN A 512 21.71 3.29 -6.67
C ASN A 512 21.93 3.52 -8.16
N TYR A 513 22.85 4.42 -8.54
CA TYR A 513 23.19 4.64 -9.94
C TYR A 513 23.75 3.38 -10.61
N GLU A 514 24.70 2.70 -9.95
CA GLU A 514 25.34 1.47 -10.47
C GLU A 514 24.36 0.28 -10.57
N LEU A 515 23.29 0.29 -9.78
CA LEU A 515 22.23 -0.72 -9.80
C LEU A 515 21.38 -0.65 -11.07
N TYR A 516 21.35 0.49 -11.77
CA TYR A 516 20.42 0.69 -12.86
C TYR A 516 20.85 -0.01 -14.16
N ASN A 517 20.04 -0.97 -14.58
CA ASN A 517 20.06 -1.53 -15.92
C ASN A 517 18.61 -1.64 -16.41
N PRO A 518 18.19 -0.90 -17.45
CA PRO A 518 16.80 -0.84 -17.88
C PRO A 518 16.19 -2.22 -18.19
N ALA A 519 16.98 -3.18 -18.68
CA ALA A 519 16.51 -4.53 -18.98
C ALA A 519 16.04 -5.31 -17.72
N ASN A 520 16.48 -4.90 -16.53
CA ASN A 520 16.06 -5.52 -15.26
C ASN A 520 14.74 -4.96 -14.73
N PHE A 521 14.18 -3.91 -15.34
CA PHE A 521 12.97 -3.22 -14.88
C PHE A 521 11.83 -3.27 -15.91
N VAL A 522 11.92 -4.17 -16.90
CA VAL A 522 10.92 -4.33 -17.96
C VAL A 522 9.53 -4.49 -17.34
N ASN A 523 8.56 -3.80 -17.93
CA ASN A 523 7.14 -3.72 -17.54
C ASN A 523 6.86 -3.09 -16.17
N ALA A 524 7.88 -2.74 -15.38
CA ALA A 524 7.69 -2.16 -14.07
C ALA A 524 6.90 -0.84 -14.15
N PRO A 525 5.82 -0.67 -13.38
CA PRO A 525 5.10 0.59 -13.31
C PRO A 525 5.96 1.73 -12.77
N VAL A 526 5.66 2.93 -13.25
CA VAL A 526 6.20 4.20 -12.76
C VAL A 526 5.05 4.96 -12.12
N CYS A 527 5.18 5.22 -10.83
CA CYS A 527 4.19 5.95 -10.05
C CYS A 527 4.84 7.13 -9.31
N ILE A 528 4.03 8.12 -8.97
CA ILE A 528 4.39 9.25 -8.10
C ILE A 528 3.53 9.23 -6.84
N GLN A 529 3.89 10.00 -5.82
CA GLN A 529 2.99 10.34 -4.71
C GLN A 529 2.69 11.84 -4.69
N VAL A 530 1.40 12.17 -4.52
CA VAL A 530 0.89 13.51 -4.21
C VAL A 530 0.74 13.60 -2.70
N VAL A 531 1.49 14.50 -2.08
CA VAL A 531 1.57 14.67 -0.63
C VAL A 531 0.89 15.97 -0.23
N GLY A 532 -0.02 15.90 0.74
CA GLY A 532 -0.59 17.05 1.44
C GLY A 532 -0.28 17.01 2.92
N ARG A 533 -0.77 17.99 3.68
CA ARG A 533 -0.44 18.13 5.09
C ARG A 533 -1.23 17.15 5.96
N THR A 534 -0.90 17.14 7.25
CA THR A 534 -1.56 16.31 8.24
C THR A 534 -3.08 16.55 8.24
N LEU A 535 -3.87 15.47 8.13
CA LEU A 535 -5.34 15.45 8.11
C LEU A 535 -6.01 16.12 6.91
N GLU A 536 -5.30 16.29 5.79
CA GLU A 536 -5.82 16.83 4.53
C GLU A 536 -6.22 15.74 3.52
N GLU A 537 -6.66 14.56 3.95
CA GLU A 537 -6.96 13.46 3.03
C GLU A 537 -7.95 13.84 1.93
N GLU A 538 -9.01 14.58 2.27
CA GLU A 538 -10.02 15.03 1.31
C GLU A 538 -9.41 15.93 0.22
N ALA A 539 -8.57 16.89 0.61
CA ALA A 539 -7.89 17.77 -0.34
C ALA A 539 -6.84 17.01 -1.17
N VAL A 540 -6.10 16.09 -0.56
CA VAL A 540 -5.13 15.23 -1.28
C VAL A 540 -5.82 14.34 -2.32
N ILE A 541 -6.98 13.77 -1.98
CA ILE A 541 -7.79 13.01 -2.95
C ILE A 541 -8.22 13.91 -4.11
N ALA A 542 -8.76 15.10 -3.83
CA ALA A 542 -9.22 16.02 -4.87
C ALA A 542 -8.08 16.54 -5.76
N MET A 543 -6.94 16.92 -5.18
CA MET A 543 -5.74 17.29 -5.93
C MET A 543 -5.20 16.10 -6.74
N GLY A 544 -5.29 14.89 -6.20
CA GLY A 544 -4.96 13.66 -6.90
C GLY A 544 -5.85 13.40 -8.12
N GLU A 545 -7.17 13.63 -8.00
CA GLU A 545 -8.10 13.53 -9.13
C GLU A 545 -7.77 14.55 -10.23
N ILE A 546 -7.30 15.75 -9.87
CA ILE A 546 -6.81 16.75 -10.83
C ILE A 546 -5.53 16.26 -11.54
N VAL A 547 -4.56 15.71 -10.80
CA VAL A 547 -3.32 15.14 -11.36
C VAL A 547 -3.65 13.97 -12.31
N ASP A 548 -4.50 13.04 -11.87
CA ASP A 548 -4.92 11.86 -12.65
C ASP A 548 -5.66 12.26 -13.94
N ALA A 549 -6.55 13.26 -13.87
CA ALA A 549 -7.24 13.79 -15.04
C ALA A 549 -6.28 14.47 -16.02
N ALA A 550 -5.32 15.26 -15.53
CA ALA A 550 -4.32 15.93 -16.38
C ALA A 550 -3.45 14.92 -17.14
N LEU A 551 -3.08 13.81 -16.49
CA LEU A 551 -2.32 12.73 -17.11
C LEU A 551 -3.09 12.05 -18.25
N LYS A 552 -4.41 11.81 -18.08
CA LYS A 552 -5.28 11.18 -19.10
C LYS A 552 -5.51 12.05 -20.34
N VAL A 553 -5.41 13.38 -20.22
CA VAL A 553 -5.53 14.30 -21.37
C VAL A 553 -4.21 14.41 -22.13
N SER A 554 -3.08 14.16 -21.45
CA SER A 554 -1.73 14.32 -22.00
C SER A 554 -1.14 13.05 -22.62
N SER A 555 -1.81 11.90 -22.41
CA SER A 555 -1.38 10.56 -22.85
C SER A 555 -1.72 10.22 -24.29
#